data_AF-A0A972B9I9-F1
#
_entry.id   AF-A0A972B9I9-F1
#
_cell.length_a   1.000
_cell.length_b   1.000
_cell.length_c   1.000
_cell.angle_alpha   90.00
_cell.angle_beta   90.00
_cell.angle_gamma   90.00
#
_symmetry.space_group_name_H-M   'P 1'
#
loop_
_entity.id
_entity.type
_entity.pdbx_description
1 polymer ?
#
loop_
_entity_poly.entity_id
_entity_poly.type
_entity_poly.pdbx_seq_one_letter_code
_entity_poly.pdbx_strand_id
1 'polypeptide(L)' 'METVNITINNIPLEVPKSTTILQAARMINIEIPTLCHMKLEDFCIENKPAGCRICMVDVKGRRNL' A
#
# COMPACT_ATOMS: atom_id res chain seq x y z
N MET A 1 -18.76 1.19 -7.14
CA MET A 1 -17.51 1.04 -6.35
C MET A 1 -17.21 2.40 -5.75
N GLU A 2 -17.07 2.49 -4.43
CA GLU A 2 -16.78 3.75 -3.73
C GLU A 2 -15.28 4.07 -3.89
N THR A 3 -14.96 5.20 -4.51
CA THR A 3 -13.59 5.72 -4.64
C THR A 3 -13.30 6.74 -3.56
N VAL A 4 -12.03 6.86 -3.19
CA VAL A 4 -11.54 7.81 -2.19
C VAL A 4 -10.36 8.58 -2.75
N ASN A 5 -10.33 9.89 -2.47
CA ASN A 5 -9.24 10.78 -2.83
C ASN A 5 -8.19 10.78 -1.72
N ILE A 6 -6.96 10.39 -2.07
CA ILE A 6 -5.81 10.37 -1.17
C ILE A 6 -4.65 11.14 -1.77
N THR A 7 -3.62 11.40 -0.95
CA THR A 7 -2.38 12.04 -1.41
C THR A 7 -1.20 11.28 -0.85
N ILE A 8 -0.31 10.80 -1.72
CA ILE A 8 0.91 10.07 -1.36
C ILE A 8 2.10 10.90 -1.88
N ASN A 9 3.03 11.30 -1.01
CA ASN A 9 4.20 12.12 -1.38
C ASN A 9 3.85 13.37 -2.22
N ASN A 10 2.78 14.09 -1.83
CA ASN A 10 2.24 15.27 -2.54
C ASN A 10 1.63 14.97 -3.93
N ILE A 11 1.48 13.71 -4.31
CA ILE A 11 0.81 13.30 -5.55
C ILE A 11 -0.65 12.93 -5.21
N PRO A 12 -1.65 13.64 -5.76
CA PRO A 12 -3.05 13.29 -5.58
C PRO A 12 -3.39 12.02 -6.37
N LEU A 13 -4.18 11.14 -5.77
CA LEU A 13 -4.59 9.88 -6.38
C LEU A 13 -6.02 9.51 -5.93
N GLU A 14 -6.83 9.04 -6.88
CA GLU A 14 -8.13 8.46 -6.61
C GLU A 14 -8.03 6.92 -6.66
N VAL A 15 -8.40 6.24 -5.58
CA VAL A 15 -8.35 4.77 -5.50
C VAL A 15 -9.65 4.19 -4.95
N PRO A 16 -9.97 2.92 -5.25
CA PRO A 16 -11.05 2.22 -4.56
C PRO A 16 -10.81 2.18 -3.04
N LYS A 17 -11.88 2.32 -2.24
CA LYS A 17 -11.81 2.35 -0.76
C LYS A 17 -11.13 1.14 -0.12
N SER A 18 -11.10 -0.01 -0.80
CA SER A 18 -10.45 -1.24 -0.32
C SER A 18 -8.95 -1.36 -0.67
N THR A 19 -8.37 -0.33 -1.30
CA THR A 19 -6.98 -0.35 -1.76
C THR A 19 -6.01 -0.11 -0.61
N THR A 20 -4.96 -0.93 -0.53
CA THR A 20 -3.88 -0.74 0.46
C THR A 20 -2.94 0.39 0.05
N ILE A 21 -2.27 1.04 1.01
CA ILE A 21 -1.27 2.09 0.71
C ILE A 21 -0.15 1.55 -0.20
N LEU A 22 0.29 0.29 0.02
CA LEU A 22 1.29 -0.36 -0.83
C LEU A 22 0.84 -0.49 -2.29
N GLN A 23 -0.43 -0.83 -2.53
CA GLN A 23 -0.99 -0.91 -3.89
C GLN A 23 -1.16 0.48 -4.51
N ALA A 24 -1.65 1.44 -3.74
CA ALA A 24 -1.82 2.83 -4.20
C ALA A 24 -0.47 3.47 -4.57
N ALA A 25 0.59 3.24 -3.79
CA ALA A 25 1.94 3.73 -4.09
C ALA A 25 2.48 3.14 -5.41
N ARG A 26 2.23 1.86 -5.68
CA ARG A 26 2.62 1.22 -6.95
C ARG A 26 1.92 1.82 -8.17
N MET A 27 0.68 2.30 -8.04
CA MET A 27 -0.06 2.94 -9.15
C MET A 27 0.60 4.23 -9.63
N ILE A 28 1.36 4.91 -8.76
CA ILE A 28 2.08 6.16 -9.05
C ILE A 28 3.60 5.96 -9.14
N ASN A 29 4.06 4.72 -9.36
CA ASN A 29 5.47 4.35 -9.47
C ASN A 29 6.32 4.69 -8.23
N ILE A 30 5.72 4.76 -7.04
CA ILE A 30 6.45 4.85 -5.78
C ILE A 30 6.72 3.45 -5.26
N GLU A 31 8.00 3.07 -5.25
CA GLU A 31 8.43 1.78 -4.74
C GLU A 31 8.58 1.83 -3.21
N ILE A 32 7.73 1.08 -2.51
CA ILE A 32 7.87 0.83 -1.07
C ILE A 32 8.55 -0.52 -0.91
N PRO A 33 9.74 -0.59 -0.28
CA PRO A 33 10.44 -1.84 -0.03
C PRO A 33 9.51 -2.83 0.67
N THR A 34 9.44 -4.04 0.13
CA THR A 34 8.51 -5.07 0.59
C THR A 34 9.14 -6.43 0.43
N LEU A 35 9.26 -7.19 1.52
CA LEU A 35 9.81 -8.54 1.49
C LEU A 35 8.76 -9.62 1.71
N CYS A 36 7.85 -9.44 2.67
CA CYS A 36 6.95 -10.52 3.09
C CYS A 36 5.55 -10.44 2.46
N HIS A 37 5.15 -9.32 1.84
CA HIS A 37 3.86 -9.20 1.16
C HIS A 37 3.98 -9.58 -0.31
N MET A 38 3.46 -10.75 -0.68
CA MET A 38 3.59 -11.35 -2.01
C MET A 38 2.22 -11.74 -2.58
N LYS A 39 2.00 -11.47 -3.86
CA LYS A 39 0.89 -12.03 -4.62
C LYS A 39 1.45 -13.16 -5.47
N LEU A 40 1.10 -14.40 -5.11
CA LEU A 40 1.44 -15.56 -5.93
C LEU A 40 0.30 -15.80 -6.90
N GLU A 41 0.37 -15.12 -8.06
CA GLU A 41 -0.69 -15.11 -9.08
C GLU A 41 -1.01 -16.52 -9.59
N ASP A 42 0.02 -17.35 -9.78
CA ASP A 42 -0.12 -18.75 -10.24
C ASP A 42 -0.90 -19.65 -9.26
N PHE A 43 -0.93 -19.28 -7.98
CA PHE A 43 -1.58 -20.04 -6.93
C PHE A 43 -2.85 -19.38 -6.41
N CYS A 44 -3.23 -18.20 -6.93
CA CYS A 44 -4.33 -17.38 -6.42
C CYS A 44 -4.24 -17.10 -4.90
N ILE A 45 -3.02 -17.08 -4.34
CA ILE A 45 -2.78 -16.87 -2.91
C ILE A 45 -2.15 -15.50 -2.70
N GLU A 46 -2.76 -14.72 -1.82
CA GLU A 46 -2.23 -13.45 -1.36
C GLU A 46 -1.60 -13.61 0.02
N ASN A 47 -0.27 -13.61 0.07
CA ASN A 47 0.48 -13.69 1.32
C ASN A 47 0.66 -12.27 1.88
N LYS A 48 -0.01 -11.95 3.01
CA LYS A 48 0.07 -10.65 3.70
C LYS A 48 0.62 -10.72 5.13
N PRO A 49 1.71 -11.44 5.41
CA PRO A 49 2.31 -11.45 6.72
C PRO A 49 2.86 -10.05 7.03
N ALA A 50 2.92 -9.71 8.31
CA ALA A 50 3.51 -8.48 8.80
C ALA A 50 4.94 -8.68 9.35
N GLY A 51 5.64 -9.74 8.93
CA GLY A 51 6.93 -10.14 9.54
C GLY A 51 8.11 -9.24 9.21
N CYS A 52 8.25 -8.75 7.97
CA CYS A 52 9.44 -7.98 7.57
C CYS A 52 9.47 -6.54 8.08
N ARG A 53 8.31 -5.95 8.37
CA ARG A 53 8.14 -4.56 8.83
C ARG A 53 8.85 -3.48 7.99
N ILE A 54 9.31 -3.77 6.78
CA ILE A 54 10.08 -2.81 5.96
C ILE A 54 9.19 -1.87 5.15
N CYS A 55 7.93 -2.22 4.91
CA CYS A 55 6.94 -1.40 4.20
C CYS A 55 6.26 -0.34 5.08
N MET A 56 6.94 0.13 6.13
CA MET A 56 6.42 1.17 7.02
C MET A 56 6.42 2.53 6.32
N VAL A 57 5.39 3.33 6.61
CA VAL A 57 5.17 4.66 6.04
C VAL A 57 4.62 5.59 7.10
N ASP A 58 4.91 6.88 6.98
CA ASP A 58 4.36 7.92 7.85
C ASP A 58 2.99 8.37 7.34
N VAL A 59 2.02 8.49 8.25
CA VAL A 59 0.66 8.92 7.94
C VAL A 59 0.31 10.12 8.82
N LYS A 60 -0.01 11.26 8.18
CA LYS A 60 -0.42 12.47 8.90
C LYS A 60 -1.61 12.18 9.82
N GLY A 61 -1.52 12.60 11.08
CA GLY A 61 -2.58 12.40 12.08
C GLY A 61 -2.60 11.01 12.73
N ARG A 62 -1.75 10.08 12.29
CA ARG A 62 -1.52 8.83 13.00
C ARG A 62 -0.28 9.00 13.88
N ARG A 63 -0.31 8.44 15.09
CA ARG A 63 0.88 8.39 15.94
C ARG A 63 1.93 7.54 15.22
N ASN A 64 3.11 8.11 15.00
CA ASN A 64 4.25 7.36 14.50
C ASN A 64 4.60 6.25 15.51
N LEU A 65 5.36 5.24 15.05
CA LEU A 65 6.09 4.36 15.96
C LEU A 65 7.11 5.16 16.77
#